data_AF-A0A1A8X109-F1
#
_entry.id   AF-A0A1A8X109-F1
#
_cell.length_a   1.000
_cell.length_b   1.000
_cell.length_c   1.000
_cell.angle_alpha   90.00
_cell.angle_beta   90.00
_cell.angle_gamma   90.00
#
_symmetry.space_group_name_H-M   'P 1'
#
loop_
_entity.id
_entity.type
_entity.pdbx_description
1 polymer ?
#
loop_
_entity_poly.entity_id
_entity_poly.type
_entity_poly.pdbx_seq_one_letter_code
_entity_poly.pdbx_strand_id
1 'polypeptide(L)'
;VEVSIKQKYFESFEQDYEPSESAVSYSLLSTIKNIDETLYNICCKLHNNYKSKNILSLTYDGSESIDDNKYCVLLNEWLNKKAYEYIIKGSNCENNKKLWEEYIGKLWLTLKDDTGSCFSCNRNKITYDCSISPNLKTVLSVGFALLGSFLITLFVLYKFSPLGYRINNFLIKKKNKIQNTVQERSYESLQRTFKNGNSLSKRKSISIGYRSIESQ
;
A
#
# COMPACT_ATOMS: atom_id res chain seq x y z
N VAL A 1 12.99 -17.11 29.03
CA VAL A 1 12.53 -15.71 29.00
C VAL A 1 11.24 -15.66 29.79
N GLU A 2 11.22 -14.94 30.89
CA GLU A 2 10.02 -14.80 31.73
C GLU A 2 9.03 -13.87 31.02
N VAL A 3 7.87 -14.42 30.62
CA VAL A 3 6.81 -13.63 29.98
C VAL A 3 6.15 -12.77 31.05
N SER A 4 6.18 -11.44 30.87
CA SER A 4 5.59 -10.50 31.84
C SER A 4 4.11 -10.82 32.05
N ILE A 5 3.62 -10.65 33.27
CA ILE A 5 2.20 -10.88 33.63
C ILE A 5 1.27 -10.11 32.67
N LYS A 6 1.61 -8.86 32.36
CA LYS A 6 0.88 -8.02 31.39
C LYS A 6 0.71 -8.70 30.04
N GLN A 7 1.76 -9.33 29.53
CA GLN A 7 1.72 -9.99 28.23
C GLN A 7 0.77 -11.19 28.25
N LYS A 8 0.76 -11.98 29.33
CA LYS A 8 -0.18 -13.11 29.50
C LYS A 8 -1.65 -12.65 29.45
N TYR A 9 -1.97 -11.55 30.15
CA TYR A 9 -3.33 -10.98 30.09
C TYR A 9 -3.67 -10.47 28.70
N PHE A 10 -2.74 -9.79 28.02
CA PHE A 10 -2.98 -9.29 26.67
C PHE A 10 -3.20 -10.44 25.67
N GLU A 11 -2.44 -11.53 25.78
CA GLU A 11 -2.64 -12.74 24.99
C GLU A 11 -4.02 -13.36 25.27
N SER A 12 -4.43 -13.41 26.53
CA SER A 12 -5.78 -13.86 26.89
C SER A 12 -6.87 -12.96 26.33
N PHE A 13 -6.64 -11.64 26.27
CA PHE A 13 -7.62 -10.69 25.75
C PHE A 13 -7.85 -10.81 24.25
N GLU A 14 -6.93 -11.45 23.53
CA GLU A 14 -7.07 -11.72 22.10
C GLU A 14 -7.88 -12.99 21.80
N GLN A 15 -8.25 -13.79 22.80
CA GLN A 15 -9.03 -15.01 22.58
C GLN A 15 -10.38 -14.69 21.95
N ASP A 16 -10.71 -15.42 20.90
CA ASP A 16 -11.99 -15.26 20.21
C ASP A 16 -13.14 -15.73 21.11
N TYR A 17 -14.26 -15.04 20.98
CA TYR A 17 -15.43 -15.27 21.80
C TYR A 17 -16.67 -14.87 21.01
N GLU A 18 -17.75 -15.64 21.15
CA GLU A 18 -19.06 -15.27 20.65
C GLU A 18 -20.04 -15.27 21.84
N PRO A 19 -20.63 -14.12 22.18
CA PRO A 19 -21.57 -14.03 23.29
C PRO A 19 -22.85 -14.81 23.01
N SER A 20 -23.43 -15.37 24.07
CA SER A 20 -24.76 -15.97 24.02
C SER A 20 -25.82 -14.95 23.57
N GLU A 21 -26.84 -15.42 22.86
CA GLU A 21 -28.02 -14.62 22.49
C GLU A 21 -28.76 -14.03 23.68
N SER A 22 -28.62 -14.66 24.85
CA SER A 22 -29.19 -14.19 26.12
C SER A 22 -28.41 -13.05 26.77
N ALA A 23 -27.22 -12.70 26.26
CA ALA A 23 -26.41 -11.64 26.84
C ALA A 23 -27.07 -10.27 26.65
N VAL A 24 -27.01 -9.42 27.69
CA VAL A 24 -27.57 -8.05 27.65
C VAL A 24 -26.98 -7.22 26.50
N SER A 25 -25.73 -7.47 26.13
CA SER A 25 -25.07 -6.80 25.01
C SER A 25 -25.39 -7.39 23.62
N TYR A 26 -26.12 -8.51 23.54
CA TYR A 26 -26.29 -9.24 22.28
C TYR A 26 -26.96 -8.40 21.19
N SER A 27 -27.98 -7.60 21.54
CA SER A 27 -28.67 -6.71 20.59
C SER A 27 -27.72 -5.68 19.94
N LEU A 28 -26.80 -5.12 20.72
CA LEU A 28 -25.78 -4.19 20.23
C LEU A 28 -24.76 -4.93 19.33
N LEU A 29 -24.34 -6.12 19.75
CA LEU A 29 -23.33 -6.93 19.05
C LEU A 29 -23.86 -7.50 17.72
N SER A 30 -25.09 -8.00 17.68
CA SER A 30 -25.70 -8.54 16.47
C SER A 30 -25.91 -7.47 15.40
N THR A 31 -26.20 -6.23 15.81
CA THR A 31 -26.31 -5.08 14.91
C THR A 31 -24.99 -4.80 14.19
N ILE A 32 -23.89 -4.74 14.94
CA ILE A 32 -22.58 -4.40 14.36
C ILE A 32 -21.95 -5.54 13.55
N LYS A 33 -22.31 -6.80 13.81
CA LYS A 33 -21.83 -7.96 13.04
C LYS A 33 -21.97 -7.78 11.53
N ASN A 34 -23.04 -7.10 11.10
CA ASN A 34 -23.33 -6.86 9.68
C ASN A 34 -22.78 -5.51 9.16
N ILE A 35 -22.26 -4.64 10.03
CA ILE A 35 -21.81 -3.28 9.69
C ILE A 35 -20.29 -3.24 9.60
N ASP A 36 -19.60 -3.81 10.60
CA ASP A 36 -18.15 -3.75 10.72
C ASP A 36 -17.64 -4.99 11.48
N GLU A 37 -17.12 -5.96 10.73
CA GLU A 37 -16.60 -7.22 11.28
C GLU A 37 -15.41 -6.99 12.24
N THR A 38 -14.55 -6.02 11.95
CA THR A 38 -13.38 -5.73 12.80
C THR A 38 -13.83 -5.19 14.14
N LEU A 39 -14.75 -4.22 14.13
CA LEU A 39 -15.28 -3.62 15.34
C LEU A 39 -16.16 -4.62 16.11
N TYR A 40 -16.94 -5.47 15.42
CA TYR A 40 -17.67 -6.59 16.03
C TYR A 40 -16.74 -7.51 16.83
N ASN A 41 -15.62 -7.94 16.23
CA ASN A 41 -14.65 -8.82 16.88
C ASN A 41 -14.04 -8.18 18.13
N ILE A 42 -13.73 -6.87 18.08
CA ILE A 42 -13.25 -6.13 19.25
C ILE A 42 -14.32 -6.08 20.34
N CYS A 43 -15.58 -5.82 19.98
CA CYS A 43 -16.69 -5.79 20.91
C CYS A 43 -16.90 -7.15 21.61
N CYS A 44 -16.83 -8.26 20.88
CA CYS A 44 -16.94 -9.61 21.45
C CYS A 44 -15.81 -9.92 22.44
N LYS A 45 -14.57 -9.57 22.08
CA LYS A 45 -13.40 -9.70 22.98
C LYS A 45 -13.58 -8.86 24.23
N LEU A 46 -14.02 -7.61 24.10
CA LEU A 46 -14.30 -6.74 25.23
C LEU A 46 -15.37 -7.35 26.15
N HIS A 47 -16.47 -7.86 25.60
CA HIS A 47 -17.51 -8.54 26.38
C HIS A 47 -16.92 -9.66 27.23
N ASN A 48 -16.18 -10.57 26.60
CA ASN A 48 -15.57 -11.70 27.29
C ASN A 48 -14.63 -11.23 28.40
N ASN A 49 -13.71 -10.31 28.07
CA ASN A 49 -12.69 -9.85 29.00
C ASN A 49 -13.31 -9.06 30.17
N TYR A 50 -14.41 -8.35 29.97
CA TYR A 50 -15.09 -7.66 31.06
C TYR A 50 -15.77 -8.66 32.02
N LYS A 51 -16.43 -9.71 31.49
CA LYS A 51 -17.15 -10.70 32.30
C LYS A 51 -16.26 -11.78 32.92
N SER A 52 -15.21 -12.20 32.22
CA SER A 52 -14.37 -13.35 32.59
C SER A 52 -13.23 -13.02 33.56
N LYS A 53 -13.19 -11.80 34.12
CA LYS A 53 -12.20 -11.36 35.10
C LYS A 53 -12.02 -12.37 36.24
N ASN A 54 -13.11 -12.80 36.87
CA ASN A 54 -13.05 -13.70 38.02
C ASN A 54 -12.47 -15.08 37.65
N ILE A 55 -12.68 -15.53 36.41
CA ILE A 55 -12.13 -16.80 35.90
C ILE A 55 -10.62 -16.65 35.63
N LEU A 56 -10.21 -15.53 35.01
CA LEU A 56 -8.81 -15.22 34.72
C LEU A 56 -7.98 -15.06 35.99
N SER A 57 -8.55 -14.49 37.05
CA SER A 57 -7.88 -14.37 38.34
C SER A 57 -7.59 -15.73 39.00
N LEU A 58 -8.40 -16.76 38.72
CA LEU A 58 -8.23 -18.11 39.28
C LEU A 58 -7.24 -18.97 38.48
N THR A 59 -6.99 -18.63 37.21
CA THR A 59 -6.14 -19.45 36.32
C THR A 59 -4.64 -19.26 36.58
N TYR A 60 -4.25 -18.20 37.27
CA TYR A 60 -2.85 -17.87 37.59
C TYR A 60 -2.47 -18.17 39.05
N ASP A 61 -3.25 -19.01 39.73
CA ASP A 61 -3.09 -19.37 41.14
C ASP A 61 -1.69 -19.95 41.40
N GLY A 62 -0.82 -19.13 42.00
CA GLY A 62 0.57 -19.45 42.29
C GLY A 62 1.50 -18.22 42.30
N SER A 63 1.20 -17.17 41.54
CA SER A 63 1.95 -15.90 41.60
C SER A 63 1.06 -14.69 41.35
N GLU A 64 0.95 -13.83 42.37
CA GLU A 64 0.42 -12.46 42.30
C GLU A 64 -0.91 -12.32 41.52
N SER A 65 -2.03 -12.72 42.15
CA SER A 65 -3.35 -12.37 41.62
C SER A 65 -3.45 -10.85 41.44
N ILE A 66 -3.84 -10.43 40.24
CA ILE A 66 -4.00 -9.02 39.94
C ILE A 66 -5.29 -8.53 40.59
N ASP A 67 -5.20 -7.47 41.41
CA ASP A 67 -6.37 -6.81 41.95
C ASP A 67 -7.22 -6.13 40.85
N ASP A 68 -8.48 -5.84 41.19
CA ASP A 68 -9.47 -5.22 40.30
C ASP A 68 -8.98 -3.97 39.57
N ASN A 69 -8.20 -3.13 40.26
CA ASN A 69 -7.71 -1.88 39.69
C ASN A 69 -6.64 -2.19 38.65
N LYS A 70 -5.68 -3.07 38.95
CA LYS A 70 -4.61 -3.43 38.01
C LYS A 70 -5.18 -4.20 36.81
N TYR A 71 -6.21 -5.03 36.98
CA TYR A 71 -6.94 -5.63 35.85
C TYR A 71 -7.63 -4.58 34.98
N CYS A 72 -8.33 -3.63 35.61
CA CYS A 72 -9.00 -2.55 34.91
C CYS A 72 -8.03 -1.65 34.13
N VAL A 73 -6.83 -1.40 34.68
CA VAL A 73 -5.75 -0.68 33.98
C VAL A 73 -5.31 -1.44 32.74
N LEU A 74 -5.05 -2.75 32.85
CA LEU A 74 -4.66 -3.58 31.71
C LEU A 74 -5.75 -3.64 30.63
N LEU A 75 -7.01 -3.79 31.03
CA LEU A 75 -8.14 -3.82 30.09
C LEU A 75 -8.29 -2.49 29.35
N ASN A 76 -8.16 -1.36 30.06
CA ASN A 76 -8.17 -0.03 29.44
C ASN A 76 -7.00 0.16 28.48
N GLU A 77 -5.81 -0.27 28.86
CA GLU A 77 -4.62 -0.15 28.01
C GLU A 77 -4.78 -0.97 26.73
N TRP A 78 -5.22 -2.22 26.85
CA TRP A 78 -5.54 -3.07 25.71
C TRP A 78 -6.59 -2.43 24.80
N LEU A 79 -7.69 -1.95 25.38
CA LEU A 79 -8.78 -1.35 24.60
C LEU A 79 -8.35 -0.04 23.92
N ASN A 80 -7.47 0.75 24.55
CA ASN A 80 -6.87 1.94 23.95
C ASN A 80 -5.97 1.60 22.77
N LYS A 81 -5.20 0.50 22.85
CA LYS A 81 -4.40 0.02 21.71
C LYS A 81 -5.29 -0.39 20.54
N LYS A 82 -6.37 -1.13 20.80
CA LYS A 82 -7.37 -1.48 19.78
C LYS A 82 -8.03 -0.25 19.16
N ALA A 83 -8.34 0.76 19.97
CA ALA A 83 -8.89 2.02 19.49
C ALA A 83 -7.92 2.73 18.53
N TYR A 84 -6.64 2.76 18.86
CA TYR A 84 -5.61 3.35 17.99
C TYR A 84 -5.53 2.61 16.65
N GLU A 85 -5.53 1.28 16.68
CA GLU A 85 -5.49 0.45 15.47
C GLU A 85 -6.74 0.65 14.59
N TYR A 86 -7.92 0.72 15.20
CA TYR A 86 -9.18 0.87 14.48
C TYR A 86 -9.42 2.31 13.98
N ILE A 87 -9.23 3.31 14.84
CA ILE A 87 -9.54 4.71 14.56
C ILE A 87 -8.42 5.38 13.76
N ILE A 88 -7.19 5.37 14.29
CA ILE A 88 -6.10 6.17 13.74
C ILE A 88 -5.45 5.51 12.52
N LYS A 89 -5.20 4.19 12.59
CA LYS A 89 -4.65 3.45 11.43
C LYS A 89 -5.72 3.06 10.41
N GLY A 90 -7.00 3.22 10.74
CA GLY A 90 -8.10 2.94 9.82
C GLY A 90 -8.15 3.89 8.63
N SER A 91 -8.91 3.52 7.62
CA SER A 91 -9.05 4.30 6.37
C SER A 91 -9.83 5.60 6.55
N ASN A 92 -10.71 5.69 7.56
CA ASN A 92 -11.54 6.85 7.82
C ASN A 92 -11.62 7.14 9.33
N CYS A 93 -10.66 7.93 9.82
CA CYS A 93 -10.54 8.23 11.26
C CYS A 93 -11.82 8.82 11.86
N GLU A 94 -12.45 9.81 11.21
CA GLU A 94 -13.65 10.46 11.76
C GLU A 94 -14.84 9.51 11.84
N ASN A 95 -15.07 8.71 10.79
CA ASN A 95 -16.15 7.72 10.82
C ASN A 95 -15.87 6.62 11.85
N ASN A 96 -14.65 6.10 11.89
CA ASN A 96 -14.26 5.05 12.82
C ASN A 96 -14.33 5.53 14.26
N LYS A 97 -14.00 6.80 14.53
CA LYS A 97 -14.20 7.43 15.85
C LYS A 97 -15.66 7.44 16.26
N LYS A 98 -16.58 7.78 15.35
CA LYS A 98 -18.03 7.76 15.62
C LYS A 98 -18.54 6.34 15.91
N LEU A 99 -18.18 5.37 15.07
CA LEU A 99 -18.54 3.97 15.27
C LEU A 99 -17.97 3.42 16.60
N TRP A 100 -16.73 3.77 16.93
CA TRP A 100 -16.10 3.37 18.17
C TRP A 100 -16.89 3.85 19.40
N GLU A 101 -17.24 5.14 19.46
CA GLU A 101 -18.01 5.68 20.58
C GLU A 101 -19.43 5.09 20.64
N GLU A 102 -20.06 4.89 19.48
CA GLU A 102 -21.40 4.32 19.37
C GLU A 102 -21.45 2.87 19.88
N TYR A 103 -20.47 2.04 19.56
CA TYR A 103 -20.52 0.60 19.87
C TYR A 103 -19.65 0.22 21.06
N ILE A 104 -18.35 0.54 21.06
CA ILE A 104 -17.46 0.22 22.18
C ILE A 104 -17.81 1.07 23.42
N GLY A 105 -18.11 2.35 23.21
CA GLY A 105 -18.52 3.26 24.28
C GLY A 105 -19.80 2.79 24.96
N LYS A 106 -20.86 2.50 24.20
CA LYS A 106 -22.12 1.98 24.75
C LYS A 106 -21.95 0.60 25.37
N LEU A 107 -21.22 -0.30 24.72
CA LEU A 107 -20.97 -1.65 25.24
C LEU A 107 -20.31 -1.61 26.61
N TRP A 108 -19.29 -0.76 26.80
CA TRP A 108 -18.63 -0.62 28.09
C TRP A 108 -19.60 -0.21 29.20
N LEU A 109 -20.48 0.76 28.92
CA LEU A 109 -21.50 1.20 29.87
C LEU A 109 -22.49 0.08 30.19
N THR A 110 -22.99 -0.61 29.16
CA THR A 110 -23.89 -1.76 29.32
C THR A 110 -23.26 -2.86 30.18
N LEU A 111 -22.00 -3.18 29.95
CA LEU A 111 -21.28 -4.19 30.74
C LEU A 111 -21.09 -3.74 32.20
N LYS A 112 -20.74 -2.47 32.40
CA LYS A 112 -20.60 -1.89 33.74
C LYS A 112 -21.92 -1.97 34.52
N ASP A 113 -23.03 -1.62 33.87
CA ASP A 113 -24.36 -1.66 34.49
C ASP A 113 -24.82 -3.09 34.77
N ASP A 114 -24.56 -4.03 33.86
CA ASP A 114 -24.89 -5.48 34.01
C ASP A 114 -24.13 -6.14 35.16
N THR A 115 -22.86 -5.78 35.38
CA THR A 115 -22.05 -6.34 36.47
C THR A 115 -22.37 -5.77 37.86
N GLY A 116 -23.18 -4.71 37.94
CA GLY A 116 -23.54 -4.06 39.20
C GLY A 116 -22.32 -3.65 40.04
N SER A 117 -22.37 -3.91 41.35
CA SER A 117 -21.30 -3.54 42.30
C SER A 117 -20.12 -4.51 42.36
N CYS A 118 -20.18 -5.65 41.65
CA CYS A 118 -19.20 -6.74 41.78
C CYS A 118 -17.85 -6.44 41.12
N PHE A 119 -17.82 -5.52 40.14
CA PHE A 119 -16.60 -5.07 39.48
C PHE A 119 -16.86 -3.73 38.79
N SER A 120 -16.25 -2.65 39.30
CA SER A 120 -16.40 -1.32 38.71
C SER A 120 -15.11 -0.91 37.99
N CYS A 121 -15.07 -1.09 36.67
CA CYS A 121 -13.97 -0.60 35.85
C CYS A 121 -14.36 0.67 35.10
N ASN A 122 -13.75 1.79 35.47
CA ASN A 122 -13.95 3.06 34.77
C ASN A 122 -13.15 3.10 33.47
N ARG A 123 -13.78 3.58 32.41
CA ARG A 123 -13.12 3.75 31.11
C ARG A 123 -12.18 4.95 31.15
N ASN A 124 -10.89 4.71 30.91
CA ASN A 124 -9.87 5.73 30.69
C ASN A 124 -9.64 5.93 29.18
N LYS A 125 -10.41 6.84 28.58
CA LYS A 125 -10.34 7.14 27.14
C LYS A 125 -9.11 7.99 26.83
N ILE A 126 -8.47 7.71 25.69
CA ILE A 126 -7.46 8.60 25.10
C ILE A 126 -8.14 9.52 24.08
N THR A 127 -7.62 10.74 23.92
CA THR A 127 -8.11 11.66 22.90
C THR A 127 -7.61 11.22 21.52
N TYR A 128 -8.55 10.94 20.62
CA TYR A 128 -8.24 10.61 19.22
C TYR A 128 -8.28 11.89 18.38
N ASP A 129 -7.10 12.37 17.97
CA ASP A 129 -6.96 13.47 17.04
C ASP A 129 -6.91 12.93 15.60
N CYS A 130 -8.00 13.16 14.85
CA CYS A 130 -8.09 12.79 13.44
C CYS A 130 -7.50 13.87 12.51
N SER A 131 -6.93 14.94 13.07
CA SER A 131 -6.22 15.95 12.31
C SER A 131 -5.03 15.33 11.59
N ILE A 132 -5.00 15.45 10.26
CA ILE A 132 -3.77 15.22 9.51
C ILE A 132 -2.71 16.17 10.06
N SER A 133 -1.58 15.61 10.51
CA SER A 133 -0.45 16.39 11.01
C SER A 133 -0.13 17.54 10.05
N PRO A 134 0.06 18.78 10.54
CA PRO A 134 0.37 19.92 9.69
C PRO A 134 1.62 19.66 8.82
N ASN A 135 2.58 18.87 9.32
CA ASN A 135 3.76 18.47 8.57
C ASN A 135 3.41 17.63 7.33
N LEU A 136 2.45 16.70 7.45
CA LEU A 136 2.04 15.85 6.32
C LEU A 136 1.25 16.66 5.28
N LYS A 137 0.39 17.59 5.72
CA LYS A 137 -0.33 18.51 4.82
C LYS A 137 0.64 19.37 4.02
N THR A 138 1.65 19.92 4.68
CA THR A 138 2.70 20.72 4.04
C THR A 138 3.51 19.88 3.06
N VAL A 139 3.94 18.66 3.44
CA VAL A 139 4.70 17.76 2.55
C VAL A 139 3.89 17.36 1.32
N LEU A 140 2.61 17.02 1.46
CA LEU A 140 1.72 16.69 0.34
C LEU A 140 1.54 17.92 -0.57
N SER A 141 1.25 19.09 -0.01
CA SER A 141 1.05 20.32 -0.77
C SER A 141 2.30 20.72 -1.57
N VAL A 142 3.46 20.74 -0.91
CA VAL A 142 4.75 21.05 -1.55
C VAL A 142 5.12 19.97 -2.56
N GLY A 143 4.91 18.70 -2.23
CA GLY A 143 5.19 17.57 -3.12
C GLY A 143 4.38 17.63 -4.42
N PHE A 144 3.07 17.89 -4.34
CA PHE A 144 2.22 18.06 -5.52
C PHE A 144 2.59 19.31 -6.33
N ALA A 145 2.94 20.42 -5.67
CA ALA A 145 3.40 21.63 -6.35
C ALA A 145 4.70 21.40 -7.13
N LEU A 146 5.66 20.70 -6.52
CA LEU A 146 6.94 20.34 -7.16
C LEU A 146 6.74 19.35 -8.31
N LEU A 147 5.91 18.32 -8.13
CA LEU A 147 5.57 17.37 -9.20
C LEU A 147 4.87 18.06 -10.37
N GLY A 148 3.89 18.91 -10.09
CA GLY A 148 3.19 19.69 -11.12
C GLY A 148 4.15 20.61 -11.87
N SER A 149 4.98 21.36 -11.16
CA SER A 149 6.03 22.21 -11.73
C SER A 149 7.00 21.43 -12.62
N PHE A 150 7.45 20.27 -12.15
CA PHE A 150 8.36 19.41 -12.89
C PHE A 150 7.71 18.88 -14.18
N LEU A 151 6.46 18.40 -14.11
CA LEU A 151 5.71 17.93 -15.27
C LEU A 151 5.44 19.04 -16.29
N ILE A 152 5.08 20.24 -15.82
CA ILE A 152 4.89 21.42 -16.69
C ILE A 152 6.22 21.79 -17.36
N THR A 153 7.32 21.81 -16.61
CA THR A 153 8.65 22.11 -17.14
C THR A 153 9.05 21.09 -18.20
N LEU A 154 8.87 19.79 -17.93
CA LEU A 154 9.11 18.73 -18.91
C LEU A 154 8.23 18.87 -20.16
N PHE A 155 6.95 19.23 -19.99
CA PHE A 155 6.02 19.43 -21.11
C PHE A 155 6.42 20.63 -21.98
N VAL A 156 6.78 21.76 -21.35
CA VAL A 156 7.26 22.96 -22.05
C VAL A 156 8.58 22.67 -22.75
N LEU A 157 9.53 22.02 -22.07
CA LEU A 157 10.79 21.60 -22.69
C LEU A 157 10.53 20.60 -23.82
N TYR A 158 9.61 19.66 -23.69
CA TYR A 158 9.27 18.74 -24.77
C TYR A 158 8.65 19.47 -25.98
N LYS A 159 7.72 20.40 -25.75
CA LYS A 159 7.01 21.15 -26.80
C LYS A 159 7.89 22.18 -27.50
N PHE A 160 8.76 22.87 -26.77
CA PHE A 160 9.58 23.97 -27.27
C PHE A 160 11.03 23.59 -27.52
N SER A 161 11.47 22.40 -27.12
CA SER A 161 12.83 21.99 -27.46
C SER A 161 12.91 21.64 -28.95
N PRO A 162 13.95 22.12 -29.67
CA PRO A 162 14.27 21.66 -31.01
C PRO A 162 14.73 20.19 -31.01
N LEU A 163 14.67 19.50 -29.86
CA LEU A 163 14.96 18.07 -29.71
C LEU A 163 14.13 17.20 -30.65
N GLY A 164 12.87 17.51 -30.95
CA GLY A 164 12.12 16.75 -31.97
C GLY A 164 12.84 16.75 -33.33
N TYR A 165 13.24 17.94 -33.80
CA TYR A 165 14.03 18.10 -35.02
C TYR A 165 15.44 17.50 -34.89
N ARG A 166 16.14 17.71 -33.77
CA ARG A 166 17.52 17.22 -33.56
C ARG A 166 17.56 15.70 -33.42
N ILE A 167 16.60 15.08 -32.74
CA ILE A 167 16.46 13.63 -32.63
C ILE A 167 16.11 13.05 -34.00
N ASN A 168 15.17 13.66 -34.74
CA ASN A 168 14.85 13.20 -36.09
C ASN A 168 16.08 13.32 -37.02
N ASN A 169 16.80 14.45 -36.97
CA ASN A 169 18.00 14.67 -37.77
C ASN A 169 19.17 13.77 -37.34
N PHE A 170 19.28 13.41 -36.06
CA PHE A 170 20.24 12.43 -35.55
C PHE A 170 19.90 11.01 -36.00
N LEU A 171 18.62 10.61 -35.95
CA LEU A 171 18.13 9.33 -36.47
C LEU A 171 18.33 9.23 -37.99
N ILE A 172 18.04 10.30 -38.73
CA ILE A 172 18.28 10.41 -40.18
C ILE A 172 19.78 10.34 -40.49
N LYS A 173 20.63 11.11 -39.77
CA LYS A 173 22.11 11.02 -39.93
C LYS A 173 22.64 9.62 -39.64
N LYS A 174 22.12 8.95 -38.60
CA LYS A 174 22.49 7.57 -38.25
C LYS A 174 22.07 6.59 -39.34
N LYS A 175 20.86 6.72 -39.89
CA LYS A 175 20.36 5.91 -41.00
C LYS A 175 21.19 6.09 -42.27
N ASN A 176 21.52 7.34 -42.63
CA ASN A 176 22.35 7.65 -43.80
C ASN A 176 23.79 7.14 -43.63
N LYS A 177 24.36 7.23 -42.42
CA LYS A 177 25.68 6.66 -42.14
C LYS A 177 25.70 5.14 -42.32
N ILE A 178 24.67 4.44 -41.80
CA ILE A 178 24.53 2.99 -41.98
C ILE A 178 24.38 2.63 -43.46
N GLN A 179 23.55 3.37 -44.21
CA GLN A 179 23.32 3.11 -45.63
C GLN A 179 24.57 3.34 -46.47
N ASN A 180 25.33 4.41 -46.19
CA ASN A 180 26.61 4.68 -46.86
C ASN A 180 27.68 3.63 -46.51
N THR A 181 27.77 3.19 -45.24
CA THR A 181 28.72 2.12 -44.86
C THR A 181 28.34 0.77 -45.47
N VAL A 182 27.05 0.47 -45.64
CA VAL A 182 26.58 -0.75 -46.32
C VAL A 182 26.85 -0.69 -47.82
N GLN A 183 26.61 0.46 -48.45
CA GLN A 183 26.88 0.69 -49.87
C GLN A 183 28.39 0.69 -50.17
N GLU A 184 29.21 1.32 -49.33
CA GLU A 184 30.67 1.31 -49.43
C GLU A 184 31.25 -0.10 -49.25
N ARG A 185 30.72 -0.88 -48.28
CA ARG A 185 31.09 -2.29 -48.11
C ARG A 185 30.64 -3.14 -49.31
N SER A 186 29.52 -2.81 -49.95
CA SER A 186 29.06 -3.50 -51.17
C SER A 186 29.95 -3.17 -52.37
N TYR A 187 30.33 -1.91 -52.57
CA TYR A 187 31.25 -1.50 -53.63
C TYR A 187 32.66 -2.06 -53.42
N GLU A 188 33.18 -2.08 -52.19
CA GLU A 188 34.46 -2.74 -51.88
C GLU A 188 34.40 -4.25 -52.15
N SER A 189 33.32 -4.91 -51.75
CA SER A 189 33.14 -6.35 -52.02
C SER A 189 33.09 -6.61 -53.53
N LEU A 190 32.41 -5.76 -54.31
CA LEU A 190 32.30 -5.88 -55.75
C LEU A 190 33.65 -5.61 -56.45
N GLN A 191 34.42 -4.65 -55.96
CA GLN A 191 35.80 -4.40 -56.44
C GLN A 191 36.76 -5.54 -56.11
N ARG A 192 36.65 -6.17 -54.93
CA ARG A 192 37.45 -7.37 -54.60
C ARG A 192 37.09 -8.55 -55.52
N THR A 193 35.80 -8.75 -55.81
CA THR A 193 35.35 -9.77 -56.77
C THR A 193 35.84 -9.47 -58.19
N PHE A 194 35.81 -8.22 -58.65
CA PHE A 194 36.36 -7.82 -59.96
C PHE A 194 37.88 -8.00 -60.05
N LYS A 195 38.63 -7.64 -59.00
CA LYS A 195 40.10 -7.82 -58.97
C LYS A 195 40.49 -9.29 -58.98
N ASN A 196 39.75 -10.15 -58.28
CA ASN A 196 40.01 -11.59 -58.26
C ASN A 196 39.46 -12.31 -59.52
N GLY A 197 38.46 -11.76 -60.20
CA GLY A 197 37.94 -12.30 -61.46
C GLY A 197 38.78 -11.94 -62.70
N ASN A 198 39.57 -10.86 -62.65
CA ASN A 198 40.34 -10.36 -63.80
C ASN A 198 41.70 -11.04 -64.01
N SER A 199 42.13 -11.97 -63.16
CA SER A 199 43.38 -12.72 -63.37
C SER A 199 43.22 -13.95 -64.27
N LEU A 200 42.01 -14.31 -64.70
CA LEU A 200 41.72 -15.49 -65.53
C LEU A 200 40.69 -15.22 -66.64
N SER A 201 40.89 -14.19 -67.46
CA SER A 201 40.22 -14.09 -68.77
C SER A 201 40.90 -13.07 -69.68
N LYS A 202 42.05 -13.46 -70.23
CA LYS A 202 42.70 -12.75 -71.35
C LYS A 202 42.54 -13.61 -72.60
N ARG A 203 41.35 -13.60 -73.21
CA ARG A 203 41.06 -13.89 -74.65
C ARG A 203 39.59 -14.30 -74.84
N LYS A 204 38.78 -13.36 -75.34
CA LYS A 204 37.97 -13.52 -76.57
C LYS A 204 37.19 -12.22 -76.79
N SER A 205 37.45 -11.58 -77.92
CA SER A 205 36.66 -10.49 -78.46
C SER A 205 35.24 -10.97 -78.76
N ILE A 206 34.23 -10.32 -78.20
CA ILE A 206 32.86 -10.39 -78.71
C ILE A 206 32.47 -8.96 -79.08
N SER A 207 32.47 -8.67 -80.37
CA SER A 207 31.88 -7.47 -80.94
C SER A 207 30.36 -7.61 -80.91
N ILE A 208 29.68 -6.61 -80.33
CA ILE A 208 28.23 -6.45 -80.51
C ILE A 208 28.05 -5.09 -81.17
N GLY A 209 27.70 -5.13 -82.46
CA GLY A 209 27.43 -3.94 -83.28
C GLY A 209 26.11 -3.29 -82.88
N TYR A 210 26.14 -1.98 -82.70
CA TYR A 210 24.97 -1.15 -82.42
C TYR A 210 24.22 -0.87 -83.74
N ARG A 211 22.94 -1.21 -83.81
CA ARG A 211 22.04 -0.78 -84.91
C ARG A 211 20.84 -0.07 -84.27
N SER A 212 20.80 1.25 -84.37
CA SER A 212 19.61 2.04 -84.06
C SER A 212 18.66 2.02 -85.26
N ILE A 213 17.38 1.73 -85.00
CA ILE A 213 16.27 1.97 -85.92
C ILE A 213 15.31 2.88 -85.14
N GLU A 214 15.14 4.09 -85.63
CA GLU A 214 14.15 5.05 -85.18
C GLU A 214 12.95 4.94 -86.14
N SER A 215 11.76 4.70 -85.59
CA SER A 215 10.52 4.53 -86.35
C SER A 215 9.80 5.88 -86.49
N GLN A 216 9.65 6.30 -87.76
CA GLN A 216 8.71 7.27 -88.36
C GLN A 216 8.09 8.38 -87.49
#